data_AF-A0A1L5L2G5-F1
#
_entry.id   AF-A0A1L5L2G5-F1
#
_cell.length_a   1.000
_cell.length_b   1.000
_cell.length_c   1.000
_cell.angle_alpha   90.00
_cell.angle_beta   90.00
_cell.angle_gamma   90.00
#
_symmetry.space_group_name_H-M   'P 1'
#
loop_
_entity.id
_entity.type
_entity.pdbx_description
1 polymer ?
#
loop_
_entity_poly.entity_id
_entity_poly.type
_entity_poly.pdbx_seq_one_letter_code
_entity_poly.pdbx_strand_id
1 'polypeptide(L)'
;MFEGAICVQVDRMRFLPVKTTNDLFIMRSDRFHLTDSYEMEDGNYIFPNVDLDPRYYKNIEDFNERFPYNVPSLAAANSVSIKGDWTFGRDVIMFADARLEDRNEPSYVPNGEYVGPMGIEPGDWV
;
A
#
# COMPACT_ATOMS: atom_id res chain seq x y z
N MET A 1 16.33 -28.28 -21.69
CA MET A 1 15.89 -28.96 -20.45
C MET A 1 17.15 -29.46 -19.77
N PHE A 2 17.35 -29.21 -18.48
CA PHE A 2 18.57 -29.60 -17.77
C PHE A 2 18.35 -30.92 -17.02
N GLU A 3 19.29 -31.85 -17.18
CA GLU A 3 19.27 -33.15 -16.49
C GLU A 3 19.56 -32.93 -14.99
N GLY A 4 18.69 -33.44 -14.11
CA GLY A 4 18.80 -33.23 -12.65
C GLY A 4 18.12 -31.98 -12.08
N ALA A 5 17.24 -31.31 -12.83
CA ALA A 5 16.46 -30.18 -12.30
C ALA A 5 15.48 -30.63 -11.20
N ILE A 6 15.49 -29.94 -10.05
CA ILE A 6 14.59 -30.18 -8.91
C ILE A 6 13.94 -28.86 -8.51
N CYS A 7 12.63 -28.86 -8.30
CA CYS A 7 11.91 -27.72 -7.75
C CYS A 7 11.91 -27.80 -6.22
N VAL A 8 12.35 -26.72 -5.55
CA VAL A 8 12.26 -26.58 -4.10
C VAL A 8 11.15 -25.58 -3.79
N GLN A 9 10.16 -26.01 -3.01
CA GLN A 9 9.15 -25.10 -2.49
C GLN A 9 9.80 -24.22 -1.43
N VAL A 10 9.71 -22.90 -1.61
CA VAL A 10 10.16 -21.91 -0.63
C VAL A 10 8.95 -21.21 -0.05
N ASP A 11 9.08 -20.73 1.19
CA ASP A 11 8.08 -19.88 1.80
C ASP A 11 7.86 -18.60 0.98
N ARG A 12 6.63 -18.11 0.99
CA ARG A 12 6.20 -16.90 0.26
C ARG A 12 7.09 -15.68 0.56
N MET A 13 7.74 -15.68 1.72
CA MET A 13 8.70 -14.67 2.18
C MET A 13 9.91 -14.49 1.24
N ARG A 14 10.32 -15.54 0.51
CA ARG A 14 11.46 -15.46 -0.43
C ARG A 14 11.06 -14.98 -1.81
N PHE A 15 9.80 -14.62 -2.02
CA PHE A 15 9.26 -14.22 -3.32
C PHE A 15 8.28 -13.07 -3.17
N LEU A 16 8.82 -11.84 -3.16
CA LEU A 16 8.08 -10.58 -3.26
C LEU A 16 8.24 -10.00 -4.67
N PRO A 17 7.46 -10.47 -5.66
CA PRO A 17 7.54 -9.95 -7.00
C PRO A 17 7.02 -8.52 -7.04
N VAL A 18 7.91 -7.55 -7.25
CA VAL A 18 7.51 -6.15 -7.52
C VAL A 18 7.24 -6.03 -9.01
N LYS A 19 5.96 -6.11 -9.40
CA LYS A 19 5.54 -6.06 -10.81
C LYS A 19 4.64 -4.86 -11.11
N THR A 20 4.08 -4.22 -10.09
CA THR A 20 3.08 -3.16 -10.22
C THR A 20 3.31 -2.02 -9.21
N THR A 21 2.68 -0.86 -9.46
CA THR A 21 2.69 0.27 -8.51
C THR A 21 2.01 -0.07 -7.18
N ASN A 22 1.12 -1.08 -7.15
CA ASN A 22 0.57 -1.62 -5.91
C ASN A 22 1.69 -2.24 -5.04
N ASP A 23 2.62 -2.98 -5.66
CA ASP A 23 3.77 -3.55 -4.95
C ASP A 23 4.73 -2.45 -4.46
N LEU A 24 4.92 -1.40 -5.27
CA LEU A 24 5.73 -0.22 -4.89
C LEU A 24 5.12 0.54 -3.71
N PHE A 25 3.80 0.62 -3.64
CA PHE A 25 3.06 1.26 -2.55
C PHE A 25 3.30 0.54 -1.21
N ILE A 26 3.27 -0.80 -1.22
CA ILE A 26 3.59 -1.62 -0.03
C ILE A 26 5.07 -1.44 0.36
N MET A 27 6.00 -1.49 -0.60
CA MET A 27 7.45 -1.36 -0.36
C MET A 27 7.85 0.01 0.21
N ARG A 28 7.10 1.07 -0.12
CA ARG A 28 7.35 2.43 0.40
C ARG A 28 6.64 2.71 1.72
N SER A 29 5.74 1.82 2.15
CA SER A 29 5.01 1.97 3.41
C SER A 29 5.86 1.52 4.61
N ASP A 30 5.49 2.02 5.77
CA ASP A 30 6.01 1.63 7.09
C ASP A 30 5.82 0.15 7.45
N ARG A 31 5.07 -0.62 6.65
CA ARG A 31 5.01 -2.09 6.84
C ARG A 31 6.31 -2.79 6.41
N PHE A 32 7.17 -2.11 5.64
CA PHE A 32 8.45 -2.65 5.18
C PHE A 32 9.61 -2.14 6.05
N HIS A 33 9.60 -2.50 7.33
CA HIS A 33 10.78 -2.31 8.19
C HIS A 33 11.78 -3.44 7.92
N LEU A 34 12.83 -3.12 7.16
CA LEU A 34 14.03 -3.94 7.08
C LEU A 34 14.77 -3.80 8.41
N THR A 35 14.86 -4.88 9.19
CA THR A 35 15.85 -4.96 10.27
C THR A 35 17.27 -4.83 9.72
N ASP A 36 18.27 -4.61 10.58
CA ASP A 36 19.69 -4.65 10.22
C ASP A 36 20.13 -5.97 9.56
N SER A 37 19.29 -7.03 9.64
CA SER A 37 19.49 -8.34 9.01
C SER A 37 18.73 -8.52 7.69
N TYR A 38 18.09 -7.46 7.17
CA TYR A 38 17.18 -7.49 6.02
C TYR A 38 15.95 -8.41 6.20
N GLU A 39 15.55 -8.68 7.45
CA GLU A 39 14.35 -9.45 7.80
C GLU A 39 13.22 -8.50 8.24
N MET A 40 11.96 -8.85 8.01
CA MET A 40 10.82 -8.06 8.50
C MET A 40 10.62 -8.27 10.00
N GLU A 41 10.51 -7.19 10.77
CA GLU A 41 10.47 -7.20 12.24
C GLU A 41 9.33 -8.03 12.86
N ASP A 42 8.13 -7.96 12.29
CA ASP A 42 6.92 -8.42 13.01
C ASP A 42 6.55 -9.89 12.72
N GLY A 43 7.30 -10.59 11.85
CA GLY A 43 7.02 -11.98 11.48
C GLY A 43 5.63 -12.23 10.86
N ASN A 44 4.82 -11.18 10.67
CA ASN A 44 3.47 -11.24 10.12
C ASN A 44 3.52 -10.83 8.64
N TYR A 45 3.74 -11.83 7.79
CA TYR A 45 3.95 -11.69 6.35
C TYR A 45 2.65 -11.54 5.55
N ILE A 46 1.54 -11.25 6.23
CA ILE A 46 0.28 -10.90 5.57
C ILE A 46 0.42 -9.45 5.15
N PHE A 47 0.77 -9.21 3.89
CA PHE A 47 0.70 -7.88 3.30
C PHE A 47 -0.75 -7.47 3.07
N PRO A 48 -1.08 -6.18 3.20
CA PRO A 48 -2.42 -5.72 2.91
C PRO A 48 -2.68 -5.88 1.42
N ASN A 49 -3.88 -6.27 1.06
CA ASN A 49 -4.25 -6.29 -0.35
C ASN A 49 -4.41 -4.84 -0.84
N VAL A 50 -3.57 -4.41 -1.78
CA VAL A 50 -3.58 -3.05 -2.33
C VAL A 50 -4.14 -3.08 -3.75
N ASP A 51 -5.19 -2.29 -3.97
CA ASP A 51 -5.89 -2.13 -5.24
C ASP A 51 -6.00 -0.65 -5.60
N LEU A 52 -5.05 -0.17 -6.40
CA LEU A 52 -5.03 1.19 -6.94
C LEU A 52 -5.72 1.23 -8.31
N ASP A 53 -6.48 2.28 -8.58
CA ASP A 53 -7.12 2.49 -9.87
C ASP A 53 -6.09 2.62 -11.01
N PRO A 54 -6.04 1.69 -11.98
CA PRO A 54 -5.07 1.76 -13.07
C PRO A 54 -5.31 2.95 -14.00
N ARG A 55 -6.47 3.63 -13.93
CA ARG A 55 -6.71 4.87 -14.68
C ARG A 55 -5.83 6.03 -14.20
N TYR A 56 -5.45 6.04 -12.93
CA TYR A 56 -4.73 7.14 -12.28
C TYR A 56 -3.39 6.75 -11.67
N TYR A 57 -3.16 5.48 -11.34
CA TYR A 57 -1.96 5.03 -10.61
C TYR A 57 -1.10 4.03 -11.38
N LYS A 58 -1.33 3.85 -12.69
CA LYS A 58 -0.58 2.88 -13.50
C LYS A 58 0.85 3.33 -13.80
N ASN A 59 1.06 4.62 -14.07
CA ASN A 59 2.40 5.14 -14.34
C ASN A 59 3.04 5.66 -13.05
N ILE A 60 4.37 5.55 -12.98
CA ILE A 60 5.13 6.01 -11.81
C ILE A 60 5.10 7.53 -11.65
N GLU A 61 5.02 8.28 -12.76
CA GLU A 61 4.90 9.75 -12.75
C GLU A 61 3.55 10.14 -12.13
N ASP A 62 2.46 9.59 -12.64
CA ASP A 62 1.11 9.82 -12.09
C ASP A 62 1.06 9.45 -10.60
N PHE A 63 1.62 8.30 -10.22
CA PHE A 63 1.71 7.88 -8.83
C PHE A 63 2.45 8.90 -7.95
N ASN A 64 3.63 9.37 -8.38
CA ASN A 64 4.40 10.34 -7.59
C ASN A 64 3.68 11.69 -7.47
N GLU A 65 2.90 12.11 -8.47
CA GLU A 65 2.07 13.33 -8.39
C GLU A 65 0.96 13.21 -7.34
N ARG A 66 0.34 12.03 -7.20
CA ARG A 66 -0.74 11.78 -6.21
C ARG A 66 -0.20 11.54 -4.80
N PHE A 67 1.05 11.10 -4.67
CA PHE A 67 1.76 10.88 -3.40
C PHE A 67 2.98 11.81 -3.24
N PRO A 68 2.79 13.14 -3.19
CA PRO A 68 3.90 14.10 -3.17
C PRO A 68 4.71 14.08 -1.87
N TYR A 69 4.15 13.56 -0.77
CA TYR A 69 4.76 13.62 0.56
C TYR A 69 5.08 12.25 1.19
N ASN A 70 5.20 11.20 0.37
CA ASN A 70 5.23 9.77 0.72
C ASN A 70 3.86 9.09 0.72
N VAL A 71 3.89 7.76 0.70
CA VAL A 71 2.69 6.93 0.79
C VAL A 71 2.14 6.92 2.22
N PRO A 72 0.81 6.79 2.39
CA PRO A 72 0.19 6.63 3.70
C PRO A 72 0.74 5.45 4.50
N SER A 73 0.66 5.54 5.84
CA SER A 73 0.97 4.44 6.74
C SER A 73 -0.02 3.30 6.55
N LEU A 74 0.48 2.06 6.44
CA LEU A 74 -0.29 0.83 6.25
C LEU A 74 -0.15 -0.15 7.43
N ALA A 75 0.47 0.28 8.53
CA ALA A 75 0.73 -0.58 9.68
C ALA A 75 -0.55 -1.25 10.23
N ALA A 76 -1.66 -0.51 10.27
CA ALA A 76 -2.94 -1.01 10.77
C ALA A 76 -3.91 -1.48 9.65
N ALA A 77 -3.48 -1.48 8.39
CA ALA A 77 -4.33 -1.83 7.25
C ALA A 77 -4.31 -3.34 6.96
N ASN A 78 -5.50 -3.90 6.71
CA ASN A 78 -5.75 -5.24 6.18
C ASN A 78 -5.92 -5.20 4.65
N SER A 79 -6.60 -4.19 4.13
CA SER A 79 -6.75 -3.96 2.69
C SER A 79 -6.84 -2.46 2.39
N VAL A 80 -6.40 -2.08 1.20
CA VAL A 80 -6.43 -0.70 0.69
C VAL A 80 -7.01 -0.74 -0.71
N SER A 81 -8.14 -0.05 -0.91
CA SER A 81 -8.72 0.15 -2.24
C SER A 81 -8.87 1.63 -2.52
N ILE A 82 -8.25 2.11 -3.59
CA ILE A 82 -8.28 3.53 -3.99
C ILE A 82 -8.82 3.60 -5.41
N LYS A 83 -10.03 4.12 -5.57
CA LYS A 83 -10.74 4.29 -6.83
C LYS A 83 -10.94 5.77 -7.13
N GLY A 84 -10.65 6.19 -8.37
CA GLY A 84 -10.67 7.60 -8.77
C GLY A 84 -9.37 8.36 -8.51
N ASP A 85 -9.41 9.66 -8.77
CA ASP A 85 -8.26 10.58 -8.65
C ASP A 85 -8.16 11.10 -7.22
N TRP A 86 -7.31 10.46 -6.42
CA TRP A 86 -7.06 10.82 -5.02
C TRP A 86 -5.65 11.34 -4.84
N THR A 87 -5.52 12.43 -4.11
CA THR A 87 -4.23 13.02 -3.71
C THR A 87 -4.11 12.98 -2.19
N PHE A 88 -2.90 12.77 -1.69
CA PHE A 88 -2.67 12.52 -0.28
C PHE A 88 -1.82 13.60 0.36
N GLY A 89 -2.25 14.05 1.53
CA GLY A 89 -1.47 14.88 2.43
C GLY A 89 -0.34 14.12 3.14
N ARG A 90 0.34 14.84 4.04
CA ARG A 90 1.32 14.27 4.95
C ARG A 90 0.64 13.45 6.05
N ASP A 91 1.34 12.44 6.54
CA ASP A 91 0.97 11.70 7.75
C ASP A 91 -0.43 11.06 7.71
N VAL A 92 -0.90 10.69 6.53
CA VAL A 92 -2.17 9.96 6.36
C VAL A 92 -2.01 8.53 6.84
N ILE A 93 -2.99 8.02 7.59
CA ILE A 93 -2.97 6.67 8.16
C ILE A 93 -4.13 5.86 7.59
N MET A 94 -3.82 4.69 7.01
CA MET A 94 -4.82 3.73 6.55
C MET A 94 -4.96 2.58 7.55
N PHE A 95 -6.20 2.21 7.87
CA PHE A 95 -6.47 1.14 8.83
C PHE A 95 -7.61 0.22 8.40
N ALA A 96 -7.63 -0.99 8.95
CA ALA A 96 -8.60 -2.03 8.62
C ALA A 96 -8.77 -2.21 7.09
N ASP A 97 -10.00 -2.21 6.59
CA ASP A 97 -10.29 -2.29 5.15
C ASP A 97 -10.46 -0.89 4.55
N ALA A 98 -9.36 -0.14 4.43
CA ALA A 98 -9.34 1.24 3.94
C ALA A 98 -9.89 1.33 2.51
N ARG A 99 -10.90 2.19 2.30
CA ARG A 99 -11.58 2.34 1.01
C ARG A 99 -11.77 3.79 0.63
N LEU A 100 -11.33 4.16 -0.56
CA LEU A 100 -11.63 5.43 -1.20
C LEU A 100 -12.35 5.16 -2.52
N GLU A 101 -13.60 5.61 -2.60
CA GLU A 101 -14.42 5.43 -3.79
C GLU A 101 -14.20 6.53 -4.83
N ASP A 102 -14.50 6.22 -6.10
CA ASP A 102 -14.40 7.17 -7.19
C ASP A 102 -15.55 8.19 -7.10
N ARG A 103 -15.21 9.45 -6.83
CA ARG A 103 -16.17 10.56 -6.78
C ARG A 103 -16.42 11.19 -8.15
N ASN A 104 -15.77 10.69 -9.21
CA ASN A 104 -15.70 11.30 -10.55
C ASN A 104 -15.14 12.74 -10.53
N GLU A 105 -14.43 13.12 -9.48
CA GLU A 105 -13.77 14.41 -9.32
C GLU A 105 -12.46 14.23 -8.54
N PRO A 106 -11.45 15.09 -8.79
CA PRO A 106 -10.21 15.08 -8.01
C PRO A 106 -10.52 15.31 -6.53
N SER A 107 -10.09 14.35 -5.70
CA SER A 107 -10.34 14.36 -4.27
C SER A 107 -9.02 14.39 -3.50
N TYR A 108 -9.03 14.98 -2.31
CA TYR A 108 -7.85 15.16 -1.48
C TYR A 108 -8.09 14.63 -0.07
N VAL A 109 -7.14 13.83 0.43
CA VAL A 109 -7.09 13.41 1.84
C VAL A 109 -6.22 14.42 2.60
N PRO A 110 -6.77 15.17 3.56
CA PRO A 110 -6.01 16.13 4.37
C PRO A 110 -4.86 15.50 5.16
N ASN A 111 -3.93 16.35 5.60
CA ASN A 111 -2.79 15.91 6.41
C ASN A 111 -3.26 15.33 7.76
N GLY A 112 -2.69 14.22 8.19
CA GLY A 112 -2.97 13.60 9.48
C GLY A 112 -4.32 12.89 9.57
N GLU A 113 -5.06 12.78 8.46
CA GLU A 113 -6.35 12.12 8.44
C GLU A 113 -6.25 10.60 8.41
N TYR A 114 -7.32 9.96 8.89
CA TYR A 114 -7.45 8.52 8.92
C TYR A 114 -8.36 8.05 7.79
N VAL A 115 -7.96 6.97 7.12
CA VAL A 115 -8.75 6.33 6.06
C VAL A 115 -9.05 4.90 6.47
N GLY A 116 -10.33 4.60 6.62
CA GLY A 116 -10.79 3.27 7.00
C GLY A 116 -11.93 2.77 6.12
N PRO A 117 -12.75 1.82 6.62
CA PRO A 117 -13.81 1.17 5.84
C PRO A 117 -14.88 2.11 5.30
N MET A 118 -15.07 3.26 5.93
CA MET A 118 -16.08 4.25 5.57
C MET A 118 -15.51 5.42 4.74
N GLY A 119 -14.24 5.37 4.34
CA GLY A 119 -13.56 6.47 3.67
C GLY A 119 -12.69 7.27 4.62
N ILE A 120 -12.70 8.60 4.47
CA ILE A 120 -12.01 9.50 5.39
C ILE A 120 -12.83 9.56 6.67
N GLU A 121 -12.23 9.13 7.77
CA GLU A 121 -12.86 9.06 9.09
C GLU A 121 -12.16 10.04 10.03
N PRO A 122 -12.90 10.83 10.82
CA PRO A 122 -12.29 11.73 11.78
C PRO A 122 -11.45 10.95 12.78
N GLY A 123 -10.27 11.47 13.10
CA GLY A 123 -9.31 10.88 14.03
C GLY A 123 -9.74 10.78 15.50
N ASP A 124 -11.05 10.93 15.79
CA ASP A 124 -11.62 10.87 17.14
C ASP A 124 -11.76 9.42 17.67
N TRP A 125 -10.81 8.54 17.33
CA TRP A 125 -10.69 7.18 17.85
C TRP A 125 -9.66 7.07 18.99
N VAL A 126 -9.45 8.16 19.74
CA VAL A 126 -8.58 8.20 20.94
C VAL A 126 -9.39 8.60 22.18
#